data_AF-A0A3B8RZG9-F1
#
_entry.id   AF-A0A3B8RZG9-F1
#
_cell.length_a   1.000
_cell.length_b   1.000
_cell.length_c   1.000
_cell.angle_alpha   90.00
_cell.angle_beta   90.00
_cell.angle_gamma   90.00
#
_symmetry.space_group_name_H-M   'P 1'
#
loop_
_entity.id
_entity.type
_entity.pdbx_description
1 polymer ?
#
loop_
_entity_poly.entity_id
_entity_poly.type
_entity_poly.pdbx_seq_one_letter_code
_entity_poly.pdbx_strand_id
1 'polypeptide(L)'
;MRNIDRLVNHITKYGEEGLMVHTIYGTSNWILCQKIEKDKWSLYLENPMGNTSYDLGTFTDDQHAALWTELIRDEIEKKAAKIRCCKHDL
;
A
#
# COMPACT_ATOMS: atom_id res chain seq x y z
N MET A 1 -6.24 14.04 9.91
CA MET A 1 -6.38 12.97 8.89
C MET A 1 -5.95 13.56 7.56
N ARG A 2 -4.95 13.00 6.88
CA ARG A 2 -4.42 13.57 5.63
C ARG A 2 -5.43 13.32 4.50
N ASN A 3 -5.39 14.12 3.44
CA ASN A 3 -6.30 13.94 2.28
C ASN A 3 -6.17 12.54 1.67
N ILE A 4 -4.98 11.93 1.78
CA ILE A 4 -4.69 10.58 1.30
C ILE A 4 -5.45 9.51 2.11
N ASP A 5 -5.51 9.64 3.43
CA ASP A 5 -6.24 8.71 4.30
C ASP A 5 -7.74 8.77 4.01
N ARG A 6 -8.27 9.96 3.68
CA ARG A 6 -9.68 10.15 3.29
C ARG A 6 -10.01 9.45 1.98
N LEU A 7 -9.09 9.48 1.02
CA LEU A 7 -9.27 8.86 -0.29
C LEU A 7 -9.17 7.34 -0.21
N VAL A 8 -8.19 6.81 0.54
CA VAL A 8 -8.09 5.36 0.81
C VAL A 8 -9.38 4.88 1.47
N ASN A 9 -9.84 5.55 2.53
CA ASN A 9 -11.10 5.18 3.20
C ASN A 9 -12.32 5.27 2.28
N HIS A 10 -12.34 6.22 1.34
CA HIS A 10 -13.42 6.33 0.36
C HIS A 10 -13.39 5.15 -0.61
N ILE A 11 -12.23 4.79 -1.14
CA ILE A 11 -12.07 3.66 -2.05
C ILE A 11 -12.37 2.33 -1.33
N THR A 12 -11.90 2.14 -0.10
CA THR A 12 -12.24 0.93 0.68
C THR A 12 -13.75 0.82 0.95
N LYS A 13 -14.47 1.95 1.06
CA LYS A 13 -15.90 1.98 1.40
C LYS A 13 -16.83 1.93 0.19
N TYR A 14 -16.42 2.49 -0.94
CA TYR A 14 -17.26 2.69 -2.13
C TYR A 14 -16.67 2.08 -3.40
N GLY A 15 -15.45 1.54 -3.33
CA GLY A 15 -14.80 0.86 -4.45
C GLY A 15 -15.40 -0.53 -4.71
N GLU A 16 -14.96 -1.12 -5.81
CA GLU A 16 -15.35 -2.48 -6.20
C GLU A 16 -14.93 -3.50 -5.14
N GLU A 17 -15.77 -4.52 -4.88
CA GLU A 17 -15.40 -5.60 -3.98
C GLU A 17 -14.09 -6.26 -4.45
N GLY A 18 -13.14 -6.42 -3.53
CA GLY A 18 -11.82 -6.99 -3.85
C GLY A 18 -10.78 -5.97 -4.31
N LEU A 19 -11.05 -4.67 -4.24
CA LEU A 19 -10.05 -3.62 -4.47
C LEU A 19 -9.43 -3.14 -3.15
N MET A 20 -8.10 -3.12 -3.08
CA MET A 20 -7.32 -2.60 -1.96
C MET A 20 -6.29 -1.59 -2.47
N VAL A 21 -6.11 -0.50 -1.72
CA VAL A 21 -5.13 0.54 -2.06
C VAL A 21 -4.21 0.76 -0.86
N HIS A 22 -2.92 0.74 -1.14
CA HIS A 22 -1.87 0.95 -0.16
C HIS A 22 -0.96 2.09 -0.58
N THR A 23 -0.83 3.11 0.26
CA THR A 23 0.10 4.21 -0.01
C THR A 23 1.52 3.83 0.40
N ILE A 24 2.52 4.07 -0.44
CA ILE A 24 3.93 3.86 -0.07
C ILE A 24 4.47 5.11 0.62
N TYR A 25 4.77 5.00 1.91
CA TYR A 25 5.21 6.13 2.72
C TYR A 25 6.49 6.78 2.20
N GLY A 26 6.50 8.12 2.20
CA GLY A 26 7.64 8.91 1.73
C GLY A 26 7.71 9.04 0.21
N THR A 27 6.73 8.48 -0.52
CA THR A 27 6.62 8.59 -1.97
C THR A 27 5.21 9.05 -2.36
N SER A 28 5.03 9.43 -3.62
CA SER A 28 3.71 9.63 -4.23
C SER A 28 3.14 8.36 -4.87
N ASN A 29 3.79 7.21 -4.69
CA ASN A 29 3.37 5.95 -5.33
C ASN A 29 2.47 5.13 -4.41
N TRP A 30 1.52 4.42 -4.99
CA TRP A 30 0.58 3.52 -4.34
C TRP A 30 0.70 2.12 -4.93
N ILE A 31 0.35 1.12 -4.13
CA ILE A 31 0.11 -0.24 -4.60
C ILE A 31 -1.40 -0.43 -4.64
N LEU A 32 -1.91 -0.72 -5.83
CA LEU A 32 -3.29 -1.12 -6.07
C LEU A 32 -3.32 -2.64 -6.17
N CYS A 33 -4.05 -3.29 -5.26
CA CYS A 33 -4.29 -4.74 -5.30
C CYS A 33 -5.74 -4.97 -5.71
N GLN A 34 -5.96 -5.75 -6.76
CA GLN A 34 -7.30 -6.09 -7.24
C GLN A 34 -7.46 -7.61 -7.24
N LYS A 35 -8.48 -8.12 -6.56
CA LYS A 35 -8.85 -9.52 -6.60
C LYS A 35 -9.45 -9.84 -7.96
N ILE A 36 -8.80 -10.71 -8.73
CA ILE A 36 -9.23 -11.10 -10.08
C ILE A 36 -9.93 -12.46 -10.09
N GLU A 37 -9.56 -13.34 -9.15
CA GLU A 37 -10.17 -14.65 -8.96
C GLU A 37 -10.19 -15.00 -7.45
N LYS A 38 -10.84 -16.11 -7.08
CA LYS A 38 -11.02 -16.53 -5.68
C LYS A 38 -9.73 -16.55 -4.86
N ASP A 39 -8.58 -16.83 -5.48
CA ASP A 39 -7.29 -16.95 -4.82
C ASP A 39 -6.17 -16.20 -5.56
N LYS A 40 -6.52 -15.19 -6.37
CA LYS A 40 -5.54 -14.41 -7.16
C LYS A 40 -5.79 -12.91 -7.12
N TRP A 41 -4.69 -12.19 -7.02
CA TRP A 41 -4.62 -10.74 -6.98
C TRP A 41 -3.74 -10.22 -8.09
N SER A 42 -4.18 -9.19 -8.80
CA SER A 42 -3.32 -8.38 -9.67
C SER A 42 -2.84 -7.17 -8.89
N LEU A 43 -1.54 -6.88 -8.97
CA LEU A 43 -0.92 -5.77 -8.25
C LEU A 43 -0.36 -4.75 -9.24
N TYR A 44 -0.62 -3.48 -8.99
CA TYR A 44 -0.12 -2.37 -9.80
C TYR A 44 0.58 -1.34 -8.91
N LEU A 45 1.73 -0.85 -9.35
CA LEU A 45 2.37 0.34 -8.79
C LEU A 45 1.86 1.56 -9.55
N GLU A 46 1.08 2.37 -8.88
CA GLU A 46 0.44 3.56 -9.43
C GLU A 46 1.08 4.82 -8.88
N ASN A 47 1.21 5.86 -9.70
CA ASN A 47 1.41 7.21 -9.20
C ASN A 47 0.14 8.03 -9.48
N PRO A 48 -0.68 8.38 -8.47
CA PRO A 48 -1.92 9.12 -8.70
C PRO A 48 -1.69 10.53 -9.25
N MET A 49 -0.46 11.05 -9.15
CA MET A 49 -0.08 12.36 -9.69
C MET A 49 0.55 12.27 -11.09
N GLY A 50 1.07 11.10 -11.47
CA GLY A 50 1.68 10.89 -12.77
C GLY A 50 1.02 9.69 -13.40
N ASN A 51 0.25 9.89 -14.48
CA ASN A 51 -0.56 8.89 -15.20
C ASN A 51 0.23 7.65 -15.68
N THR A 52 0.83 6.91 -14.77
CA THR A 52 1.75 5.81 -15.02
C THR A 52 1.45 4.73 -14.00
N SER A 53 1.03 3.60 -14.55
CA SER A 53 0.76 2.36 -13.87
C SER A 53 1.80 1.35 -14.30
N TYR A 54 2.39 0.64 -13.35
CA TYR A 54 3.27 -0.49 -13.61
C TYR A 54 2.62 -1.76 -13.07
N ASP A 55 2.36 -2.72 -13.95
CA ASP A 55 1.92 -4.05 -13.58
C ASP A 55 3.07 -4.78 -12.84
N LEU A 56 2.81 -5.18 -11.60
CA LEU A 56 3.73 -5.93 -10.76
C LEU A 56 3.48 -7.45 -10.85
N GLY A 57 2.43 -7.86 -11.56
CA GLY A 57 2.06 -9.23 -11.82
C GLY A 57 0.91 -9.74 -10.94
N THR A 58 0.70 -11.05 -11.03
CA THR A 58 -0.36 -11.77 -10.33
C THR A 58 0.19 -12.59 -9.18
N PHE A 59 -0.47 -12.51 -8.02
CA PHE A 59 -0.07 -13.13 -6.77
C PHE A 59 -1.21 -13.98 -6.21
N THR A 60 -0.88 -15.09 -5.56
CA THR A 60 -1.87 -15.87 -4.80
C THR A 60 -2.21 -15.19 -3.47
N ASP A 61 -3.29 -15.61 -2.80
CA ASP A 61 -3.64 -15.09 -1.46
C ASP A 61 -2.47 -15.20 -0.46
N ASP A 62 -1.73 -16.31 -0.47
CA ASP A 62 -0.55 -16.51 0.40
C ASP A 62 0.60 -15.55 0.06
N GLN A 63 0.89 -15.37 -1.23
CA GLN A 63 1.94 -14.45 -1.69
C GLN A 63 1.57 -12.99 -1.40
N HIS A 64 0.29 -12.64 -1.61
CA HIS A 64 -0.23 -11.32 -1.29
C HIS A 64 -0.15 -11.04 0.22
N ALA A 65 -0.50 -12.00 1.07
CA ALA A 65 -0.39 -11.86 2.52
C ALA A 65 1.08 -11.74 2.99
N ALA A 66 2.00 -12.48 2.37
CA ALA A 66 3.43 -12.37 2.64
C ALA A 66 3.96 -10.98 2.27
N LEU A 67 3.68 -10.51 1.05
CA LEU A 67 4.06 -9.18 0.58
C LEU A 67 3.48 -8.09 1.51
N TRP A 68 2.23 -8.25 1.91
CA TRP A 68 1.57 -7.34 2.83
C TRP A 68 2.28 -7.27 4.18
N THR A 69 2.69 -8.42 4.71
CA THR A 69 3.43 -8.50 5.97
C THR A 69 4.79 -7.81 5.87
N GLU A 70 5.49 -7.95 4.75
CA GLU A 70 6.76 -7.26 4.51
C GLU A 70 6.59 -5.75 4.43
N LEU A 71 5.57 -5.27 3.71
CA LEU A 71 5.28 -3.84 3.60
C LEU A 71 4.92 -3.20 4.95
N ILE A 72 4.12 -3.89 5.77
CA ILE A 72 3.81 -3.45 7.14
C ILE A 72 5.09 -3.40 7.98
N ARG A 73 5.93 -4.43 7.90
CA ARG A 73 7.19 -4.50 8.67
C ARG A 73 8.08 -3.32 8.33
N ASP A 74 8.29 -3.06 7.04
CA ASP A 74 9.02 -1.90 6.54
C ASP A 74 8.45 -0.57 7.07
N GLU A 75 7.12 -0.46 7.13
CA GLU A 75 6.45 0.73 7.67
C GLU A 75 6.73 0.92 9.17
N ILE A 76 6.60 -0.16 9.96
CA ILE A 76 6.87 -0.16 11.40
C ILE A 76 8.34 0.19 11.66
N GLU A 77 9.27 -0.41 10.91
CA GLU A 77 10.70 -0.19 11.05
C GLU A 77 11.09 1.27 10.73
N LYS A 78 10.55 1.84 9.65
CA LYS A 78 10.77 3.26 9.30
C LYS A 78 10.23 4.21 10.36
N LYS A 79 9.03 3.94 10.88
CA LYS A 79 8.44 4.74 11.99
C LYS A 79 9.27 4.62 13.25
N ALA A 80 9.72 3.41 13.60
CA ALA A 80 10.58 3.17 14.75
C ALA A 80 11.96 3.84 14.60
N ALA A 81 12.54 3.83 13.39
CA ALA A 81 13.79 4.53 13.09
C ALA A 81 13.63 6.05 13.26
N LYS A 82 12.53 6.63 12.79
CA LYS A 82 12.21 8.05 12.98
C LYS A 82 12.08 8.43 14.46
N ILE A 83 11.41 7.61 15.26
CA ILE A 83 11.30 7.81 16.72
C ILE A 83 12.67 7.72 17.40
N ARG A 84 13.51 6.77 16.99
CA ARG A 84 14.88 6.60 17.52
C ARG A 84 15.75 7.82 17.21
N CYS A 85 15.63 8.39 16.01
CA CYS A 85 16.39 9.59 15.64
C CYS A 85 15.98 10.80 16.50
N CYS A 86 14.70 10.99 16.80
CA CYS A 86 14.22 12.09 17.65
C CYS A 86 14.56 11.96 19.15
N LYS A 87 15.07 10.82 19.61
CA LYS A 87 15.48 10.62 21.01
C LYS A 87 16.97 10.89 21.27
N HIS A 88 17.77 11.16 20.24
CA HIS A 88 19.19 11.50 20.37
C HIS A 88 19.46 13.01 20.43
N ASP A 89 18.41 13.84 20.28
CA ASP A 89 18.50 15.30 20.29
C ASP A 89 17.97 15.95 21.60
N LEU A 90 17.94 15.20 22.72
CA LEU A 90 17.55 15.69 24.05
C LEU A 90 18.67 15.49 25.08
#